data_AF-A0A6I2SNN9-F1
#
_entry.id   AF-A0A6I2SNN9-F1
#
_cell.length_a   1.000
_cell.length_b   1.000
_cell.length_c   1.000
_cell.angle_alpha   90.00
_cell.angle_beta   90.00
_cell.angle_gamma   90.00
#
_symmetry.space_group_name_H-M   'P 1'
#
loop_
_entity.id
_entity.type
_entity.pdbx_description
1 polymer ?
#
loop_
_entity_poly.entity_id
_entity_poly.type
_entity_poly.pdbx_seq_one_letter_code
_entity_poly.pdbx_strand_id
1 'polypeptide(L)'
;MSRGGSMLNMLMLSLLLLLAACPASADAQTIISDSAFQQRVTGDIQDFTILRTNLQRAVEFARSRPDLFNPDKAHRKELLPRQEKMAIWSTWSGVLNSLAGLDGIRREHRKFDLFQGRQRKSASFAVANASFLASYRYALEFIALADKNPDLDTILNEAVPELGIPARTFDRFKFRFLNVAIASEFAALQVIAKTYANGPPDLGKAIDEDSRVIWAMGKGKGHELTLKNALAVVQKTGFAAWFPLQKGVSTWMGDTKVVRPHSHLISAGQIEAMGKRLQPGDIIFERHEWYLSNLGLPGFWTHVALFVGTAEERRAFFNDQDVGEWVKGQGISSGDFESLLRQRYPSAYANSMVIKEETHPARILEAISEGVSFTSLEYTGASDSIAVIRPRLSKRDKALAILRAFHYSGRPYDFNFDFQTDSALVCSELIFKAYEPGGGMEGLRFPVVEVMGRKVSTPNGMVRQFDEQAGNSTAQADYVLFLDGYEKEKRAVESTPEQFRASWQRPNWHILIQDAPVEAKKL
;
A
#
# COMPACT_ATOMS: atom_id res chain seq x y z
N MET A 1 -23.24 53.36 22.28
CA MET A 1 -23.59 52.70 23.56
C MET A 1 -23.85 51.24 23.21
N SER A 2 -23.21 50.20 23.71
CA SER A 2 -22.33 49.96 24.85
C SER A 2 -21.51 48.71 24.48
N ARG A 3 -20.18 48.79 24.61
CA ARG A 3 -19.26 47.65 24.53
C ARG A 3 -19.22 46.99 25.92
N GLY A 4 -19.37 45.68 26.00
CA GLY A 4 -19.16 44.97 27.25
C GLY A 4 -19.13 43.44 27.08
N GLY A 5 -17.96 42.86 27.38
CA GLY A 5 -17.88 41.49 27.92
C GLY A 5 -17.60 40.37 26.92
N SER A 6 -16.33 40.18 26.56
CA SER A 6 -15.66 38.87 26.58
C SER A 6 -14.18 39.03 26.19
N MET A 7 -13.38 39.58 27.11
CA MET A 7 -11.92 39.46 27.12
C MET A 7 -11.56 38.56 28.31
N LEU A 8 -11.87 37.29 28.21
CA LEU A 8 -11.38 36.27 29.13
C LEU A 8 -11.41 34.92 28.38
N ASN A 9 -10.29 34.63 27.68
CA ASN A 9 -9.83 33.29 27.24
C ASN A 9 -8.81 33.33 26.08
N MET A 10 -8.25 34.50 25.76
CA MET A 10 -7.19 34.61 24.76
C MET A 10 -5.95 35.32 25.32
N LEU A 11 -5.52 34.90 26.52
CA LEU A 11 -4.34 35.44 27.20
C LEU A 11 -3.64 34.37 28.04
N MET A 12 -3.60 33.14 27.53
CA MET A 12 -2.88 32.04 28.16
C MET A 12 -2.22 31.14 27.11
N LEU A 13 -1.50 31.74 26.15
CA LEU A 13 -0.54 31.00 25.32
C LEU A 13 0.46 31.95 24.60
N SER A 14 0.99 32.95 25.30
CA SER A 14 2.00 33.85 24.70
C SER A 14 2.89 34.59 25.72
N LEU A 15 3.04 34.06 26.94
CA LEU A 15 4.01 34.59 27.91
C LEU A 15 4.83 33.46 28.54
N LEU A 16 5.71 32.87 27.74
CA LEU A 16 6.84 32.02 28.22
C LEU A 16 8.02 32.11 27.24
N LEU A 17 8.23 33.31 26.69
CA LEU A 17 9.32 33.67 25.80
C LEU A 17 9.86 35.04 26.26
N LEU A 18 10.53 35.06 27.41
CA LEU A 18 11.48 36.10 27.86
C LEU A 18 11.79 35.84 29.34
N LEU A 19 12.82 35.03 29.60
CA LEU A 19 13.72 35.10 30.76
C LEU A 19 14.69 33.91 30.72
N ALA A 20 15.71 34.01 29.87
CA ALA A 20 17.00 33.32 30.03
C ALA A 20 18.04 33.92 29.05
N ALA A 21 18.32 35.21 29.19
CA ALA A 21 19.54 35.80 28.64
C ALA A 21 20.48 36.10 29.81
N CYS A 22 21.00 35.03 30.43
CA CYS A 22 22.28 35.12 31.12
C CYS A 22 23.34 34.67 30.10
N PRO A 23 24.47 35.40 29.94
CA PRO A 23 25.60 34.85 29.22
C PRO A 23 26.14 33.71 30.09
N ALA A 24 25.72 32.49 29.81
CA ALA A 24 26.34 31.32 30.40
C ALA A 24 27.77 31.28 29.86
N SER A 25 28.67 31.73 30.73
CA SER A 25 30.08 31.43 30.75
C SER A 25 30.36 30.05 30.16
N ALA A 26 31.32 29.99 29.25
CA ALA A 26 32.08 28.79 29.01
C ALA A 26 32.51 28.18 30.36
N ASP A 27 32.55 26.85 30.42
CA ASP A 27 32.90 26.01 31.59
C ASP A 27 31.72 25.52 32.44
N ALA A 28 31.04 24.48 31.94
CA ALA A 28 30.46 23.41 32.75
C ALA A 28 30.12 22.19 31.88
N GLN A 29 31.13 21.52 31.30
CA GLN A 29 30.94 20.11 30.92
C GLN A 29 30.74 19.33 32.21
N THR A 30 29.51 18.89 32.45
CA THR A 30 29.14 18.04 33.59
C THR A 30 30.05 16.81 33.57
N ILE A 31 30.94 16.68 34.56
CA ILE A 31 31.81 15.52 34.72
C ILE A 31 30.88 14.34 35.05
N ILE A 32 30.51 13.55 34.04
CA ILE A 32 29.77 12.30 34.24
C ILE A 32 30.66 11.40 35.12
N SER A 33 30.12 10.94 36.25
CA SER A 33 30.83 10.02 37.15
C SER A 33 31.21 8.73 36.41
N ASP A 34 32.29 8.07 36.85
CA ASP A 34 32.68 6.79 36.26
C ASP A 34 31.55 5.76 36.34
N SER A 35 30.80 5.74 37.45
CA SER A 35 29.65 4.84 37.62
C SER A 35 28.53 5.09 36.60
N ALA A 36 28.16 6.35 36.36
CA ALA A 36 27.12 6.70 35.41
C ALA A 36 27.55 6.44 33.96
N PHE A 37 28.84 6.65 33.64
CA PHE A 37 29.39 6.30 32.33
C PHE A 37 29.38 4.79 32.08
N GLN A 38 29.81 3.99 33.07
CA GLN A 38 29.79 2.52 32.94
C GLN A 38 28.38 1.96 32.83
N GLN A 39 27.42 2.50 33.59
CA GLN A 39 26.00 2.11 33.49
C GLN A 39 25.43 2.40 32.11
N ARG A 40 25.74 3.58 31.54
CA ARG A 40 25.33 3.93 30.17
C ARG A 40 25.89 2.95 29.15
N VAL A 41 27.22 2.75 29.14
CA VAL A 41 27.89 1.82 28.22
C VAL A 41 27.30 0.41 28.34
N THR A 42 27.01 -0.07 29.55
CA THR A 42 26.39 -1.38 29.75
C THR A 42 24.99 -1.43 29.12
N GLY A 43 24.17 -0.40 29.32
CA GLY A 43 22.85 -0.29 28.69
C GLY A 43 22.93 -0.26 27.16
N ASP A 44 23.85 0.55 26.61
CA ASP A 44 24.05 0.66 25.16
C ASP A 44 24.54 -0.66 24.53
N ILE A 45 25.33 -1.46 25.25
CA ILE A 45 25.74 -2.80 24.81
C ILE A 45 24.56 -3.77 24.78
N GLN A 46 23.65 -3.69 25.76
CA GLN A 46 22.43 -4.50 25.80
C GLN A 46 21.52 -4.14 24.63
N ASP A 47 21.27 -2.85 24.42
CA ASP A 47 20.46 -2.33 23.32
C ASP A 47 21.07 -2.70 21.96
N PHE A 48 22.39 -2.51 21.80
CA PHE A 48 23.13 -2.96 20.62
C PHE A 48 22.89 -4.44 20.32
N THR A 49 22.97 -5.31 21.34
CA THR A 49 22.80 -6.76 21.18
C THR A 49 21.39 -7.10 20.69
N ILE A 50 20.36 -6.47 21.24
CA ILE A 50 18.97 -6.64 20.83
C ILE A 50 18.79 -6.19 19.37
N LEU A 51 19.25 -4.99 19.04
CA LEU A 51 19.10 -4.39 17.71
C LEU A 51 19.86 -5.18 16.64
N ARG A 52 21.10 -5.61 16.93
CA ARG A 52 21.88 -6.49 16.04
C ARG A 52 21.17 -7.82 15.80
N THR A 53 20.61 -8.42 16.85
CA THR A 53 19.86 -9.70 16.73
C THR A 53 18.62 -9.52 15.86
N ASN A 54 17.92 -8.40 15.95
CA ASN A 54 16.77 -8.11 15.10
C ASN A 54 17.15 -7.98 13.62
N LEU A 55 18.27 -7.32 13.31
CA LEU A 55 18.81 -7.26 11.95
C LEU A 55 19.19 -8.65 11.41
N GLN A 56 19.82 -9.47 12.25
CA GLN A 56 20.14 -10.85 11.90
C GLN A 56 18.89 -11.66 11.56
N ARG A 57 17.86 -11.61 12.40
CA ARG A 57 16.57 -12.29 12.18
C ARG A 57 15.90 -11.84 10.89
N ALA A 58 15.99 -10.56 10.53
CA ALA A 58 15.42 -10.05 9.28
C ALA A 58 16.11 -10.67 8.04
N VAL A 59 17.43 -10.82 8.08
CA VAL A 59 18.19 -11.49 7.02
C VAL A 59 17.92 -13.00 7.00
N GLU A 60 17.81 -13.64 8.16
CA GLU A 60 17.44 -15.06 8.26
C GLU A 60 16.05 -15.34 7.71
N PHE A 61 15.07 -14.49 8.01
CA PHE A 61 13.75 -14.53 7.41
C PHE A 61 13.83 -14.47 5.90
N ALA A 62 14.54 -13.48 5.33
CA ALA A 62 14.70 -13.34 3.89
C ALA A 62 15.35 -14.56 3.24
N ARG A 63 16.31 -15.21 3.91
CA ARG A 63 16.91 -16.48 3.45
C ARG A 63 15.94 -17.66 3.52
N SER A 64 15.11 -17.71 4.55
CA SER A 64 14.12 -18.78 4.74
C SER A 64 12.93 -18.69 3.79
N ARG A 65 12.75 -17.55 3.11
CA ARG A 65 11.65 -17.28 2.18
C ARG A 65 12.15 -17.06 0.75
N PRO A 66 12.77 -18.07 0.10
CA PRO A 66 13.20 -17.94 -1.29
C PRO A 66 12.02 -17.73 -2.25
N ASP A 67 10.82 -18.19 -1.89
CA ASP A 67 9.56 -17.87 -2.57
C ASP A 67 9.30 -16.36 -2.66
N LEU A 68 9.69 -15.58 -1.64
CA LEU A 68 9.51 -14.12 -1.63
C LEU A 68 10.75 -13.35 -2.13
N PHE A 69 11.95 -13.81 -1.78
CA PHE A 69 13.19 -13.07 -2.04
C PHE A 69 13.97 -13.57 -3.26
N ASN A 70 13.69 -14.76 -3.77
CA ASN A 70 14.32 -15.31 -4.97
C ASN A 70 13.37 -16.24 -5.76
N PRO A 71 12.16 -15.77 -6.12
CA PRO A 71 11.20 -16.60 -6.83
C PRO A 71 11.73 -17.03 -8.20
N ASP A 72 11.28 -18.21 -8.65
CA ASP A 72 11.48 -18.64 -10.03
C ASP A 72 10.73 -17.74 -11.03
N LYS A 73 10.91 -17.98 -12.33
CA LYS A 73 10.28 -17.15 -13.36
C LYS A 73 8.74 -17.26 -13.40
N ALA A 74 8.16 -18.36 -12.93
CA ALA A 74 6.72 -18.57 -12.95
C ALA A 74 6.06 -17.77 -11.82
N HIS A 75 6.58 -17.91 -10.59
CA HIS A 75 6.12 -17.18 -9.41
C HIS A 75 6.33 -15.67 -9.56
N ARG A 76 7.38 -15.24 -10.27
CA ARG A 76 7.56 -13.82 -10.64
C ARG A 76 6.46 -13.24 -11.51
N LYS A 77 5.57 -14.03 -12.11
CA LYS A 77 4.43 -13.49 -12.88
C LYS A 77 3.21 -13.21 -12.03
N GLU A 78 3.12 -13.82 -10.85
CA GLU A 78 1.99 -13.66 -9.94
C GLU A 78 2.15 -12.40 -9.08
N LEU A 79 1.03 -11.83 -8.63
CA LEU A 79 1.04 -10.76 -7.64
C LEU A 79 1.23 -11.39 -6.26
N LEU A 80 2.13 -10.84 -5.45
CA LEU A 80 2.30 -11.30 -4.08
C LEU A 80 1.02 -10.97 -3.28
N PRO A 81 0.38 -11.96 -2.65
CA PRO A 81 -0.78 -11.73 -1.81
C PRO A 81 -0.45 -10.77 -0.67
N ARG A 82 -1.47 -10.02 -0.22
CA ARG A 82 -1.27 -9.01 0.85
C ARG A 82 -0.64 -9.59 2.11
N GLN A 83 -0.99 -10.83 2.48
CA GLN A 83 -0.40 -11.49 3.66
C GLN A 83 1.12 -11.64 3.54
N GLU A 84 1.61 -11.94 2.34
CA GLU A 84 3.04 -12.07 2.07
C GLU A 84 3.74 -10.71 2.02
N LYS A 85 3.10 -9.71 1.39
CA LYS A 85 3.58 -8.32 1.44
C LYS A 85 3.69 -7.81 2.88
N MET A 86 2.70 -8.10 3.73
CA MET A 86 2.73 -7.75 5.15
C MET A 86 3.90 -8.39 5.88
N ALA A 87 4.22 -9.65 5.61
CA ALA A 87 5.39 -10.30 6.19
C ALA A 87 6.68 -9.57 5.78
N ILE A 88 6.82 -9.21 4.50
CA ILE A 88 7.95 -8.42 3.98
C ILE A 88 8.03 -7.05 4.66
N TRP A 89 6.93 -6.30 4.73
CA TRP A 89 6.91 -4.96 5.32
C TRP A 89 7.13 -4.98 6.83
N SER A 90 6.62 -5.97 7.55
CA SER A 90 6.90 -6.13 8.98
C SER A 90 8.38 -6.42 9.22
N THR A 91 9.00 -7.29 8.41
CA THR A 91 10.46 -7.49 8.45
C THR A 91 11.21 -6.20 8.13
N TRP A 92 10.77 -5.46 7.12
CA TRP A 92 11.38 -4.19 6.72
C TRP A 92 11.27 -3.10 7.80
N SER A 93 10.12 -2.97 8.45
CA SER A 93 9.92 -2.11 9.61
C SER A 93 10.89 -2.46 10.75
N GLY A 94 11.07 -3.76 11.02
CA GLY A 94 12.05 -4.25 11.99
C GLY A 94 13.48 -3.83 11.64
N VAL A 95 13.87 -3.88 10.37
CA VAL A 95 15.17 -3.39 9.88
C VAL A 95 15.31 -1.88 10.13
N LEU A 96 14.34 -1.08 9.70
CA LEU A 96 14.36 0.38 9.85
C LEU A 96 14.46 0.81 11.33
N ASN A 97 13.65 0.19 12.21
CA ASN A 97 13.67 0.47 13.65
C ASN A 97 15.01 0.09 14.28
N SER A 98 15.57 -1.06 13.88
CA SER A 98 16.85 -1.51 14.41
C SER A 98 18.00 -0.58 14.01
N LEU A 99 18.02 -0.12 12.76
CA LEU A 99 18.99 0.86 12.28
C LEU A 99 18.84 2.22 12.98
N ALA A 100 17.63 2.69 13.20
CA ALA A 100 17.38 3.94 13.91
C ALA A 100 17.91 3.89 15.35
N GLY A 101 17.72 2.77 16.04
CA GLY A 101 18.29 2.52 17.37
C GLY A 101 19.83 2.50 17.36
N LEU A 102 20.44 1.78 16.42
CA LEU A 102 21.90 1.72 16.28
C LEU A 102 22.50 3.08 15.94
N ASP A 103 21.81 3.90 15.15
CA ASP A 103 22.20 5.28 14.87
C ASP A 103 22.11 6.18 16.11
N GLY A 104 21.13 5.93 16.97
CA GLY A 104 21.00 6.54 18.30
C GLY A 104 22.26 6.30 19.12
N ILE A 105 22.56 5.04 19.40
CA ILE A 105 23.76 4.60 20.13
C ILE A 105 25.03 5.20 19.50
N ARG A 106 25.15 5.11 18.18
CA ARG A 106 26.32 5.63 17.46
C ARG A 106 26.47 7.15 17.63
N ARG A 107 25.39 7.93 17.57
CA ARG A 107 25.46 9.40 17.75
C ARG A 107 25.97 9.77 19.14
N GLU A 108 25.53 9.06 20.18
CA GLU A 108 25.94 9.33 21.56
C GLU A 108 27.43 9.06 21.77
N HIS A 109 27.95 8.00 21.15
CA HIS A 109 29.35 7.61 21.28
C HIS A 109 30.28 8.16 20.18
N ARG A 110 29.77 8.88 19.17
CA ARG A 110 30.57 9.34 18.02
C ARG A 110 31.71 10.28 18.40
N LYS A 111 31.55 11.08 19.45
CA LYS A 111 32.55 12.02 19.96
C LYS A 111 33.44 11.38 21.02
N PHE A 112 33.84 10.12 20.80
CA PHE A 112 34.57 9.33 21.78
C PHE A 112 35.94 9.94 22.13
N ASP A 113 36.53 10.68 21.20
CA ASP A 113 37.80 11.39 21.31
C ASP A 113 37.77 12.50 22.37
N LEU A 114 36.59 13.04 22.67
CA LEU A 114 36.35 14.08 23.66
C LEU A 114 36.26 13.54 25.11
N PHE A 115 36.12 12.23 25.34
CA PHE A 115 36.08 11.67 26.70
C PHE A 115 37.47 11.69 27.35
N GLN A 116 37.54 12.04 28.63
CA GLN A 116 38.78 11.94 29.40
C GLN A 116 39.08 10.47 29.76
N GLY A 117 40.34 10.06 29.63
CA GLY A 117 40.80 8.71 29.99
C GLY A 117 40.68 7.66 28.86
N ARG A 118 41.76 6.89 28.65
CA ARG A 118 41.86 5.89 27.56
C ARG A 118 40.76 4.82 27.61
N GLN A 119 40.33 4.41 28.80
CA GLN A 119 39.27 3.41 28.96
C GLN A 119 37.92 3.91 28.44
N ARG A 120 37.52 5.15 28.79
CA ARG A 120 36.27 5.75 28.32
C ARG A 120 36.26 5.96 26.80
N LYS A 121 37.39 6.41 26.23
CA LYS A 121 37.58 6.53 24.78
C LYS A 121 37.41 5.18 24.08
N SER A 122 38.06 4.13 24.59
CA SER A 122 38.04 2.80 23.98
C SER A 122 36.65 2.14 24.08
N ALA A 123 35.96 2.31 25.21
CA ALA A 123 34.59 1.83 25.38
C ALA A 123 33.60 2.52 24.43
N SER A 124 33.61 3.84 24.37
CA SER A 124 32.73 4.58 23.47
C SER A 124 33.04 4.29 22.00
N PHE A 125 34.32 4.23 21.63
CA PHE A 125 34.71 3.84 20.28
C PHE A 125 34.19 2.45 19.92
N ALA A 126 34.37 1.45 20.79
CA ALA A 126 33.91 0.08 20.54
C ALA A 126 32.39 0.00 20.34
N VAL A 127 31.61 0.69 21.18
CA VAL A 127 30.14 0.76 21.05
C VAL A 127 29.73 1.43 19.73
N ALA A 128 30.31 2.59 19.40
CA ALA A 128 30.01 3.28 18.15
C ALA A 128 30.40 2.46 16.90
N ASN A 129 31.56 1.80 16.96
CA ASN A 129 32.08 0.97 15.86
C ASN A 129 31.25 -0.30 15.69
N ALA A 130 30.88 -0.98 16.78
CA ALA A 130 30.00 -2.15 16.74
C ALA A 130 28.66 -1.80 16.08
N SER A 131 28.02 -0.70 16.50
CA SER A 131 26.75 -0.23 15.92
C SER A 131 26.85 0.11 14.43
N PHE A 132 27.96 0.72 14.00
CA PHE A 132 28.24 0.97 12.58
C PHE A 132 28.38 -0.33 11.80
N LEU A 133 29.20 -1.27 12.29
CA LEU A 133 29.49 -2.54 11.61
C LEU A 133 28.25 -3.41 11.47
N ALA A 134 27.46 -3.55 12.53
CA ALA A 134 26.19 -4.28 12.48
C ALA A 134 25.24 -3.66 11.45
N SER A 135 25.06 -2.33 11.49
CA SER A 135 24.23 -1.62 10.52
C SER A 135 24.68 -1.87 9.08
N TYR A 136 25.99 -1.76 8.82
CA TYR A 136 26.54 -1.88 7.48
C TYR A 136 26.45 -3.31 6.94
N ARG A 137 26.88 -4.31 7.73
CA ARG A 137 26.82 -5.72 7.35
C ARG A 137 25.40 -6.13 6.98
N TYR A 138 24.46 -5.97 7.91
CA TYR A 138 23.12 -6.48 7.70
C TYR A 138 22.36 -5.69 6.63
N ALA A 139 22.72 -4.42 6.41
CA ALA A 139 22.22 -3.70 5.25
C ALA A 139 22.68 -4.33 3.93
N LEU A 140 23.99 -4.61 3.78
CA LEU A 140 24.51 -5.27 2.58
C LEU A 140 23.90 -6.66 2.37
N GLU A 141 23.75 -7.46 3.43
CA GLU A 141 23.11 -8.78 3.35
C GLU A 141 21.65 -8.70 2.91
N PHE A 142 20.88 -7.79 3.50
CA PHE A 142 19.47 -7.61 3.17
C PHE A 142 19.29 -7.10 1.74
N ILE A 143 20.07 -6.11 1.30
CA ILE A 143 20.05 -5.60 -0.08
C ILE A 143 20.36 -6.73 -1.06
N ALA A 144 21.41 -7.51 -0.82
CA ALA A 144 21.80 -8.60 -1.72
C ALA A 144 20.77 -9.73 -1.80
N LEU A 145 19.92 -9.90 -0.78
CA LEU A 145 18.79 -10.82 -0.81
C LEU A 145 17.60 -10.21 -1.55
N ALA A 146 17.25 -8.96 -1.26
CA ALA A 146 16.15 -8.26 -1.91
C ALA A 146 16.36 -8.08 -3.41
N ASP A 147 17.58 -7.75 -3.85
CA ASP A 147 17.92 -7.53 -5.27
C ASP A 147 17.77 -8.78 -6.15
N LYS A 148 17.59 -9.97 -5.56
CA LYS A 148 17.29 -11.20 -6.31
C LYS A 148 15.85 -11.25 -6.81
N ASN A 149 14.94 -10.49 -6.20
CA ASN A 149 13.57 -10.30 -6.65
C ASN A 149 13.35 -8.84 -7.07
N PRO A 150 13.23 -8.53 -8.37
CA PRO A 150 13.05 -7.16 -8.84
C PRO A 150 11.76 -6.50 -8.31
N ASP A 151 10.73 -7.28 -7.96
CA ASP A 151 9.47 -6.77 -7.43
C ASP A 151 9.65 -6.13 -6.03
N LEU A 152 10.68 -6.54 -5.28
CA LEU A 152 10.95 -6.01 -3.93
C LEU A 152 11.43 -4.56 -3.93
N ASP A 153 12.06 -4.08 -5.01
CA ASP A 153 12.39 -2.65 -5.14
C ASP A 153 11.09 -1.81 -5.15
N THR A 154 10.02 -2.28 -5.77
CA THR A 154 8.71 -1.60 -5.77
C THR A 154 8.03 -1.75 -4.40
N ILE A 155 7.91 -2.98 -3.91
CA ILE A 155 7.19 -3.31 -2.66
C ILE A 155 7.82 -2.63 -1.44
N LEU A 156 9.15 -2.60 -1.32
CA LEU A 156 9.81 -1.99 -0.16
C LEU A 156 9.86 -0.45 -0.22
N ASN A 157 9.52 0.14 -1.38
CA ASN A 157 9.46 1.59 -1.56
C ASN A 157 8.05 2.17 -1.52
N GLU A 158 7.00 1.33 -1.44
CA GLU A 158 5.65 1.86 -1.24
C GLU A 158 5.47 2.46 0.16
N ALA A 159 4.51 3.36 0.30
CA ALA A 159 4.09 3.80 1.62
C ALA A 159 3.19 2.75 2.27
N VAL A 160 3.45 2.42 3.54
CA VAL A 160 2.64 1.49 4.35
C VAL A 160 2.16 2.24 5.60
N PRO A 161 1.05 2.98 5.53
CA PRO A 161 0.57 3.83 6.63
C PRO A 161 0.35 3.06 7.95
N GLU A 162 -0.10 1.81 7.83
CA GLU A 162 -0.40 0.89 8.92
C GLU A 162 0.82 0.58 9.79
N LEU A 163 2.02 0.65 9.19
CA LEU A 163 3.31 0.43 9.85
C LEU A 163 4.10 1.73 10.01
N GLY A 164 3.51 2.88 9.64
CA GLY A 164 4.18 4.17 9.66
C GLY A 164 5.36 4.28 8.70
N ILE A 165 5.41 3.46 7.64
CA ILE A 165 6.53 3.44 6.67
C ILE A 165 6.23 4.45 5.55
N PRO A 166 7.04 5.51 5.37
CA PRO A 166 6.89 6.42 4.25
C PRO A 166 7.35 5.81 2.94
N ALA A 167 6.88 6.34 1.81
CA ALA A 167 7.39 5.96 0.51
C ALA A 167 8.91 6.19 0.38
N ARG A 168 9.53 5.42 -0.51
CA ARG A 168 10.95 5.50 -0.91
C ARG A 168 11.96 5.19 0.20
N THR A 169 11.57 4.44 1.24
CA THR A 169 12.48 4.08 2.33
C THR A 169 13.61 3.17 1.89
N PHE A 170 13.35 2.20 1.00
CA PHE A 170 14.36 1.27 0.51
C PHE A 170 15.37 1.94 -0.44
N ASP A 171 14.93 2.87 -1.28
CA ASP A 171 15.81 3.73 -2.09
C ASP A 171 16.79 4.51 -1.22
N ARG A 172 16.28 5.19 -0.17
CA ARG A 172 17.13 5.95 0.77
C ARG A 172 18.11 5.03 1.51
N PHE A 173 17.67 3.83 1.85
CA PHE A 173 18.50 2.81 2.47
C PHE A 173 19.61 2.32 1.53
N LYS A 174 19.31 1.95 0.28
CA LYS A 174 20.31 1.59 -0.73
C LYS A 174 21.29 2.75 -0.97
N PHE A 175 20.80 3.98 -1.11
CA PHE A 175 21.64 5.16 -1.26
C PHE A 175 22.61 5.33 -0.09
N ARG A 176 22.15 5.13 1.15
CA ARG A 176 22.97 5.21 2.36
C ARG A 176 24.06 4.14 2.45
N PHE A 177 23.74 2.89 2.07
CA PHE A 177 24.64 1.76 2.33
C PHE A 177 25.47 1.30 1.11
N LEU A 178 25.16 1.80 -0.10
CA LEU A 178 25.87 1.43 -1.34
C LEU A 178 26.75 2.56 -1.91
N ASN A 179 26.96 3.66 -1.19
CA ASN A 179 27.82 4.76 -1.64
C ASN A 179 29.29 4.57 -1.23
N VAL A 180 30.20 5.31 -1.87
CA VAL A 180 31.64 5.23 -1.58
C VAL A 180 31.99 5.78 -0.20
N ALA A 181 31.24 6.77 0.32
CA ALA A 181 31.54 7.39 1.60
C ALA A 181 31.40 6.41 2.77
N ILE A 182 30.39 5.54 2.78
CA ILE A 182 30.22 4.53 3.84
C ILE A 182 31.31 3.46 3.79
N ALA A 183 31.78 3.08 2.60
CA ALA A 183 32.91 2.17 2.44
C ALA A 183 34.23 2.79 2.94
N SER A 184 34.46 4.08 2.64
CA SER A 184 35.60 4.84 3.16
C SER A 184 35.55 5.00 4.68
N GLU A 185 34.36 5.25 5.24
CA GLU A 185 34.15 5.32 6.69
C GLU A 185 34.45 3.96 7.36
N PHE A 186 33.99 2.85 6.77
CA PHE A 186 34.34 1.51 7.24
C PHE A 186 35.86 1.31 7.31
N ALA A 187 36.57 1.59 6.21
CA ALA A 187 38.02 1.43 6.14
C ALA A 187 38.74 2.31 7.18
N ALA A 188 38.33 3.57 7.34
CA ALA A 188 38.88 4.49 8.34
C ALA A 188 38.67 3.97 9.77
N LEU A 189 37.47 3.49 10.10
CA LEU A 189 37.17 2.92 11.41
C LEU A 189 38.00 1.67 11.71
N GLN A 190 38.33 0.84 10.70
CA GLN A 190 39.22 -0.31 10.89
C GLN A 190 40.66 0.11 11.24
N VAL A 191 41.13 1.24 10.69
CA VAL A 191 42.45 1.79 11.05
C VAL A 191 42.42 2.35 12.46
N ILE A 192 41.39 3.15 12.79
CA ILE A 192 41.22 3.76 14.12
C ILE A 192 41.09 2.70 15.21
N ALA A 193 40.44 1.55 14.92
CA ALA A 193 40.27 0.46 15.87
C ALA A 193 41.58 -0.09 16.43
N LYS A 194 42.69 0.01 15.69
CA LYS A 194 44.03 -0.41 16.17
C LYS A 194 44.53 0.46 17.31
N THR A 195 44.13 1.74 17.35
CA THR A 195 44.54 2.72 18.36
C THR A 195 43.71 2.61 19.64
N TYR A 196 42.44 2.23 19.51
CA TYR A 196 41.48 2.11 20.61
C TYR A 196 41.17 0.65 20.96
N ALA A 197 42.19 -0.22 20.82
CA ALA A 197 42.11 -1.62 21.23
C ALA A 197 41.79 -1.76 22.73
N ASN A 198 41.21 -2.89 23.13
CA ASN A 198 40.76 -3.20 24.50
C ASN A 198 39.45 -2.50 24.94
N GLY A 199 38.47 -2.41 24.03
CA GLY A 199 37.08 -2.11 24.39
C GLY A 199 36.40 -3.26 25.17
N PRO A 200 35.11 -3.11 25.54
CA PRO A 200 34.33 -4.13 26.23
C PRO A 200 34.44 -5.50 25.55
N PRO A 201 34.81 -6.57 26.27
CA PRO A 201 34.99 -7.91 25.70
C PRO A 201 33.76 -8.42 24.95
N ASP A 202 32.58 -8.08 25.46
CA ASP A 202 31.27 -8.50 24.95
C ASP A 202 31.01 -8.05 23.51
N LEU A 203 31.65 -6.96 23.07
CA LEU A 203 31.53 -6.45 21.70
C LEU A 203 32.56 -7.03 20.73
N GLY A 204 33.69 -7.55 21.24
CA GLY A 204 34.82 -7.98 20.42
C GLY A 204 34.42 -9.02 19.37
N LYS A 205 33.66 -10.04 19.79
CA LYS A 205 33.15 -11.09 18.89
C LYS A 205 32.26 -10.52 17.79
N ALA A 206 31.33 -9.63 18.12
CA ALA A 206 30.41 -9.03 17.15
C ALA A 206 31.16 -8.15 16.13
N ILE A 207 32.11 -7.33 16.60
CA ILE A 207 32.97 -6.49 15.76
C ILE A 207 33.79 -7.34 14.78
N ASP A 208 34.41 -8.41 15.27
CA ASP A 208 35.25 -9.30 14.46
C ASP A 208 34.45 -10.09 13.42
N GLU A 209 33.26 -10.55 13.80
CA GLU A 209 32.33 -11.21 12.88
C GLU A 209 31.88 -10.23 11.79
N ASP A 210 31.39 -9.05 12.17
CA ASP A 210 30.75 -8.14 11.25
C ASP A 210 31.75 -7.53 10.25
N SER A 211 32.92 -7.12 10.74
CA SER A 211 34.01 -6.60 9.90
C SER A 211 34.50 -7.65 8.90
N ARG A 212 34.66 -8.91 9.32
CA ARG A 212 35.10 -10.01 8.45
C ARG A 212 34.13 -10.27 7.30
N VAL A 213 32.83 -10.24 7.60
CA VAL A 213 31.79 -10.42 6.58
C VAL A 213 31.76 -9.26 5.59
N ILE A 214 31.85 -8.01 6.07
CA ILE A 214 31.93 -6.83 5.19
C ILE A 214 33.15 -6.92 4.26
N TRP A 215 34.32 -7.28 4.80
CA TRP A 215 35.53 -7.51 3.99
C TRP A 215 35.35 -8.61 2.94
N ALA A 216 34.71 -9.72 3.32
CA ALA A 216 34.44 -10.82 2.38
C ALA A 216 33.53 -10.38 1.23
N MET A 217 32.51 -9.56 1.50
CA MET A 217 31.62 -9.00 0.48
C MET A 217 32.35 -8.05 -0.47
N GLY A 218 33.31 -7.26 0.03
CA GLY A 218 34.13 -6.34 -0.77
C GLY A 218 35.09 -7.05 -1.73
N LYS A 219 35.66 -8.21 -1.34
CA LYS A 219 36.69 -8.93 -2.11
C LYS A 219 36.20 -9.59 -3.40
N GLY A 220 34.89 -9.81 -3.57
CA GLY A 220 34.35 -10.57 -4.71
C GLY A 220 33.44 -9.80 -5.66
N LYS A 221 32.96 -8.60 -5.30
CA LYS A 221 31.94 -7.86 -6.07
C LYS A 221 32.07 -6.33 -6.02
N GLY A 222 33.13 -5.79 -5.43
CA GLY A 222 33.29 -4.35 -5.12
C GLY A 222 33.27 -3.39 -6.32
N HIS A 223 33.45 -3.89 -7.55
CA HIS A 223 33.31 -3.07 -8.76
C HIS A 223 31.93 -3.22 -9.43
N GLU A 224 31.28 -4.38 -9.33
CA GLU A 224 29.95 -4.59 -9.92
C GLU A 224 28.80 -4.09 -9.03
N LEU A 225 28.82 -4.35 -7.71
CA LEU A 225 27.73 -3.95 -6.80
C LEU A 225 27.66 -2.43 -6.60
N THR A 226 28.80 -1.73 -6.70
CA THR A 226 28.87 -0.28 -6.49
C THR A 226 28.59 0.47 -7.79
N LEU A 227 29.05 -0.04 -8.94
CA LEU A 227 28.86 0.61 -10.24
C LEU A 227 27.51 0.26 -10.88
N LYS A 228 27.05 -1.01 -10.83
CA LYS A 228 25.71 -1.38 -11.37
C LYS A 228 24.58 -0.78 -10.53
N ASN A 229 24.71 -0.69 -9.21
CA ASN A 229 23.69 -0.05 -8.38
C ASN A 229 23.73 1.48 -8.49
N ALA A 230 24.91 2.11 -8.60
CA ALA A 230 24.98 3.53 -8.92
C ALA A 230 24.39 3.84 -10.30
N LEU A 231 24.65 3.01 -11.33
CA LEU A 231 24.01 3.17 -12.65
C LEU A 231 22.51 2.89 -12.60
N ALA A 232 22.03 1.88 -11.87
CA ALA A 232 20.60 1.58 -11.75
C ALA A 232 19.85 2.70 -11.00
N VAL A 233 20.47 3.28 -9.97
CA VAL A 233 19.95 4.46 -9.26
C VAL A 233 19.95 5.68 -10.17
N VAL A 234 21.01 5.92 -10.95
CA VAL A 234 21.09 7.03 -11.91
C VAL A 234 20.10 6.84 -13.08
N GLN A 235 19.90 5.62 -13.58
CA GLN A 235 18.89 5.32 -14.61
C GLN A 235 17.46 5.46 -14.09
N LYS A 236 17.18 5.03 -12.84
CA LYS A 236 15.88 5.26 -12.18
C LYS A 236 15.65 6.76 -11.86
N THR A 237 16.71 7.52 -11.57
CA THR A 237 16.63 8.98 -11.38
C THR A 237 16.45 9.72 -12.72
N GLY A 238 17.06 9.22 -13.80
CA GLY A 238 16.89 9.73 -15.16
C GLY A 238 15.49 9.49 -15.73
N PHE A 239 14.81 8.42 -15.31
CA PHE A 239 13.39 8.20 -15.64
C PHE A 239 12.43 9.08 -14.83
N ALA A 240 12.82 9.53 -13.62
CA ALA A 240 12.03 10.49 -12.85
C ALA A 240 11.96 11.88 -13.52
N ALA A 241 12.90 12.19 -14.42
CA ALA A 241 12.86 13.38 -15.26
C ALA A 241 11.90 13.27 -16.46
N TRP A 242 11.33 12.08 -16.70
CA TRP A 242 10.31 11.86 -17.72
C TRP A 242 9.03 11.30 -17.09
N PHE A 243 8.45 12.00 -16.11
CA PHE A 243 7.00 12.05 -15.89
C PHE A 243 6.60 13.15 -14.87
N PRO A 244 6.60 14.45 -15.26
CA PRO A 244 5.86 15.47 -14.50
C PRO A 244 4.76 16.17 -15.34
N LEU A 245 4.15 15.47 -16.30
CA LEU A 245 3.00 15.98 -17.07
C LEU A 245 1.76 15.07 -17.05
N GLN A 246 1.82 13.89 -16.43
CA GLN A 246 0.74 12.90 -16.52
C GLN A 246 -0.45 13.18 -15.61
N LYS A 247 -0.30 13.65 -14.37
CA LYS A 247 -1.46 13.84 -13.48
C LYS A 247 -2.50 14.81 -14.06
N GLY A 248 -2.05 15.95 -14.59
CA GLY A 248 -2.96 16.94 -15.20
C GLY A 248 -3.61 16.47 -16.50
N VAL A 249 -2.87 15.75 -17.35
CA VAL A 249 -3.38 15.24 -18.64
C VAL A 249 -4.25 13.99 -18.44
N SER A 250 -3.89 13.09 -17.53
CA SER A 250 -4.65 11.87 -17.22
C SER A 250 -5.93 12.15 -16.44
N THR A 251 -5.94 13.08 -15.47
CA THR A 251 -7.19 13.56 -14.85
C THR A 251 -8.06 14.26 -15.89
N TRP A 252 -7.48 15.10 -16.76
CA TRP A 252 -8.22 15.71 -17.87
C TRP A 252 -8.80 14.69 -18.85
N MET A 253 -8.05 13.68 -19.28
CA MET A 253 -8.55 12.62 -20.17
C MET A 253 -9.55 11.68 -19.48
N GLY A 254 -9.39 11.45 -18.17
CA GLY A 254 -10.27 10.65 -17.32
C GLY A 254 -11.66 11.26 -17.12
N ASP A 255 -11.72 12.58 -16.96
CA ASP A 255 -12.96 13.28 -16.61
C ASP A 255 -13.61 14.00 -17.81
N THR A 256 -12.92 14.11 -18.95
CA THR A 256 -13.44 14.82 -20.13
C THR A 256 -14.19 13.89 -21.07
N LYS A 257 -15.52 13.97 -21.01
CA LYS A 257 -16.43 13.44 -22.04
C LYS A 257 -16.44 14.39 -23.25
N VAL A 258 -16.07 13.90 -24.42
CA VAL A 258 -15.88 14.70 -25.65
C VAL A 258 -17.21 15.02 -26.35
N VAL A 259 -18.25 14.21 -26.10
CA VAL A 259 -19.60 14.34 -26.70
C VAL A 259 -20.65 14.02 -25.64
N ARG A 260 -21.72 14.85 -25.52
CA ARG A 260 -22.76 14.79 -24.48
C ARG A 260 -22.27 14.97 -23.02
N PRO A 261 -21.59 16.08 -22.68
CA PRO A 261 -21.35 16.40 -21.28
C PRO A 261 -22.68 16.42 -20.50
N HIS A 262 -22.74 15.74 -19.36
CA HIS A 262 -23.91 15.62 -18.47
C HIS A 262 -25.12 14.82 -19.00
N SER A 263 -24.92 13.91 -19.97
CA SER A 263 -25.96 12.99 -20.43
C SER A 263 -25.46 11.55 -20.45
N HIS A 264 -26.30 10.65 -19.92
CA HIS A 264 -26.08 9.21 -19.80
C HIS A 264 -27.26 8.45 -20.41
N LEU A 265 -27.02 7.25 -20.92
CA LEU A 265 -28.07 6.43 -21.54
C LEU A 265 -28.96 5.72 -20.52
N ILE A 266 -28.43 5.42 -19.33
CA ILE A 266 -29.18 4.79 -18.25
C ILE A 266 -30.03 5.85 -17.54
N SER A 267 -31.33 5.58 -17.41
CA SER A 267 -32.29 6.48 -16.77
C SER A 267 -32.34 6.31 -15.25
N ALA A 268 -32.76 7.36 -14.53
CA ALA A 268 -32.96 7.30 -13.07
C ALA A 268 -33.89 6.16 -12.63
N GLY A 269 -34.95 5.87 -13.40
CA GLY A 269 -35.85 4.75 -13.12
C GLY A 269 -35.17 3.38 -13.27
N GLN A 270 -34.23 3.24 -14.21
CA GLN A 270 -33.40 2.02 -14.33
C GLN A 270 -32.42 1.89 -13.17
N ILE A 271 -31.82 3.00 -12.70
CA ILE A 271 -30.94 3.01 -11.53
C ILE A 271 -31.72 2.56 -10.28
N GLU A 272 -32.93 3.10 -10.07
CA GLU A 272 -33.78 2.72 -8.95
C GLU A 272 -34.19 1.23 -9.02
N ALA A 273 -34.57 0.74 -10.22
CA ALA A 273 -34.92 -0.66 -10.43
C ALA A 273 -33.72 -1.60 -10.23
N MET A 274 -32.53 -1.20 -10.67
CA MET A 274 -31.27 -1.89 -10.41
C MET A 274 -31.02 -1.97 -8.90
N GLY A 275 -31.12 -0.86 -8.18
CA GLY A 275 -30.87 -0.81 -6.73
C GLY A 275 -31.68 -1.82 -5.91
N LYS A 276 -32.91 -2.11 -6.35
CA LYS A 276 -33.80 -3.11 -5.71
C LYS A 276 -33.33 -4.57 -5.89
N ARG A 277 -32.40 -4.84 -6.82
CA ARG A 277 -31.86 -6.18 -7.14
C ARG A 277 -30.47 -6.43 -6.58
N LEU A 278 -29.75 -5.36 -6.23
CA LEU A 278 -28.38 -5.43 -5.75
C LEU A 278 -28.30 -5.97 -4.31
N GLN A 279 -27.20 -6.65 -4.01
CA GLN A 279 -26.87 -7.16 -2.68
C GLN A 279 -25.45 -6.73 -2.31
N PRO A 280 -25.17 -6.44 -1.02
CA PRO A 280 -23.82 -6.19 -0.55
C PRO A 280 -22.84 -7.27 -1.02
N GLY A 281 -21.80 -6.84 -1.75
CA GLY A 281 -20.80 -7.69 -2.39
C GLY A 281 -21.00 -7.89 -3.90
N ASP A 282 -22.06 -7.37 -4.51
CA ASP A 282 -22.16 -7.40 -5.98
C ASP A 282 -21.06 -6.54 -6.64
N ILE A 283 -20.59 -6.98 -7.81
CA ILE A 283 -19.57 -6.29 -8.60
C ILE A 283 -20.27 -5.64 -9.80
N ILE A 284 -20.10 -4.33 -9.95
CA ILE A 284 -20.72 -3.52 -10.99
C ILE A 284 -19.64 -3.15 -12.01
N PHE A 285 -19.85 -3.48 -13.27
CA PHE A 285 -19.01 -3.05 -14.39
C PHE A 285 -19.69 -1.88 -15.09
N GLU A 286 -18.90 -0.87 -15.42
CA GLU A 286 -19.39 0.39 -15.97
C GLU A 286 -18.68 0.72 -17.28
N ARG A 287 -19.46 1.33 -18.17
CA ARG A 287 -19.01 1.87 -19.43
C ARG A 287 -19.57 3.27 -19.60
N HIS A 288 -18.67 4.24 -19.76
CA HIS A 288 -19.03 5.56 -20.26
C HIS A 288 -18.53 5.70 -21.70
N GLU A 289 -19.43 6.08 -22.60
CA GLU A 289 -19.09 6.38 -23.98
C GLU A 289 -18.48 7.78 -24.08
N TRP A 290 -17.66 8.00 -25.11
CA TRP A 290 -17.05 9.29 -25.45
C TRP A 290 -16.08 9.90 -24.43
N TYR A 291 -15.56 9.12 -23.47
CA TYR A 291 -14.47 9.57 -22.60
C TYR A 291 -13.10 9.37 -23.25
N LEU A 292 -12.21 10.36 -23.12
CA LEU A 292 -10.83 10.31 -23.63
C LEU A 292 -9.99 9.18 -22.99
N SER A 293 -10.35 8.73 -21.78
CA SER A 293 -9.72 7.59 -21.09
C SER A 293 -9.87 6.26 -21.82
N ASN A 294 -10.87 6.11 -22.71
CA ASN A 294 -11.05 4.92 -23.55
C ASN A 294 -9.91 4.72 -24.58
N LEU A 295 -8.98 5.68 -24.71
CA LEU A 295 -7.78 5.58 -25.54
C LEU A 295 -6.62 4.81 -24.86
N GLY A 296 -6.64 4.66 -23.53
CA GLY A 296 -5.50 4.15 -22.76
C GLY A 296 -5.60 2.70 -22.27
N LEU A 297 -6.80 2.16 -22.09
CA LEU A 297 -7.03 0.78 -21.62
C LEU A 297 -7.80 -0.03 -22.68
N PRO A 298 -7.29 -1.21 -23.10
CA PRO A 298 -7.97 -2.03 -24.09
C PRO A 298 -9.21 -2.74 -23.50
N GLY A 299 -10.35 -2.65 -24.18
CA GLY A 299 -11.57 -3.38 -23.85
C GLY A 299 -12.83 -2.52 -23.78
N PHE A 300 -13.99 -3.17 -23.84
CA PHE A 300 -15.29 -2.52 -23.71
C PHE A 300 -15.51 -2.01 -22.28
N TRP A 301 -15.32 -2.88 -21.28
CA TRP A 301 -15.49 -2.50 -19.87
C TRP A 301 -14.25 -1.80 -19.33
N THR A 302 -14.41 -0.56 -18.89
CA THR A 302 -13.31 0.33 -18.50
C THR A 302 -13.30 0.66 -17.02
N HIS A 303 -14.40 0.42 -16.32
CA HIS A 303 -14.51 0.67 -14.88
C HIS A 303 -15.25 -0.45 -14.16
N VAL A 304 -14.97 -0.58 -12.85
CA VAL A 304 -15.62 -1.57 -12.00
C VAL A 304 -15.69 -1.07 -10.55
N ALA A 305 -16.81 -1.32 -9.89
CA ALA A 305 -17.13 -0.84 -8.56
C ALA A 305 -17.71 -1.95 -7.67
N LEU A 306 -17.61 -1.76 -6.35
CA LEU A 306 -18.16 -2.68 -5.36
C LEU A 306 -19.47 -2.10 -4.79
N PHE A 307 -20.57 -2.82 -4.93
CA PHE A 307 -21.79 -2.50 -4.20
C PHE A 307 -21.63 -2.91 -2.73
N VAL A 308 -21.52 -1.93 -1.84
CA VAL A 308 -21.43 -2.15 -0.38
C VAL A 308 -22.78 -2.01 0.30
N GLY A 309 -23.73 -1.28 -0.29
CA GLY A 309 -25.03 -0.95 0.30
C GLY A 309 -24.93 0.03 1.48
N THR A 310 -26.07 0.49 1.98
CA THR A 310 -26.15 1.33 3.20
C THR A 310 -25.87 0.52 4.47
N ALA A 311 -25.69 1.19 5.61
CA ALA A 311 -25.53 0.51 6.89
C ALA A 311 -26.75 -0.38 7.26
N GLU A 312 -27.95 0.05 6.90
CA GLU A 312 -29.18 -0.69 7.11
C GLU A 312 -29.24 -1.93 6.20
N GLU A 313 -28.91 -1.76 4.91
CA GLU A 313 -28.86 -2.85 3.94
C GLU A 313 -27.81 -3.91 4.34
N ARG A 314 -26.61 -3.47 4.74
CA ARG A 314 -25.56 -4.38 5.24
C ARG A 314 -25.99 -5.08 6.51
N ARG A 315 -26.54 -4.37 7.50
CA ARG A 315 -27.02 -4.99 8.74
C ARG A 315 -28.08 -6.04 8.47
N ALA A 316 -29.05 -5.75 7.59
CA ALA A 316 -30.09 -6.70 7.23
C ALA A 316 -29.52 -7.92 6.49
N PHE A 317 -28.66 -7.69 5.50
CA PHE A 317 -28.09 -8.77 4.67
C PHE A 317 -27.16 -9.70 5.46
N PHE A 318 -26.34 -9.12 6.34
CA PHE A 318 -25.34 -9.82 7.16
C PHE A 318 -25.84 -10.22 8.56
N ASN A 319 -27.15 -10.10 8.84
CA ASN A 319 -27.77 -10.73 9.99
C ASN A 319 -27.86 -12.25 9.77
N ASP A 320 -26.73 -12.91 9.93
CA ASP A 320 -26.47 -14.29 9.57
C ASP A 320 -25.59 -14.94 10.65
N GLN A 321 -25.84 -16.22 10.95
CA GLN A 321 -25.16 -16.91 12.05
C GLN A 321 -23.64 -16.99 11.83
N ASP A 322 -23.21 -17.39 10.63
CA ASP A 322 -21.79 -17.58 10.31
C ASP A 322 -21.05 -16.25 10.33
N VAL A 323 -21.72 -15.18 9.86
CA VAL A 323 -21.18 -13.81 9.96
C VAL A 323 -21.04 -13.41 11.43
N GLY A 324 -22.07 -13.64 12.24
CA GLY A 324 -22.06 -13.26 13.66
C GLY A 324 -20.98 -13.97 14.47
N GLU A 325 -20.77 -15.27 14.24
CA GLU A 325 -19.70 -16.04 14.86
C GLU A 325 -18.32 -15.56 14.43
N TRP A 326 -18.13 -15.32 13.13
CA TRP A 326 -16.89 -14.77 12.59
C TRP A 326 -16.58 -13.39 13.20
N VAL A 327 -17.57 -12.49 13.27
CA VAL A 327 -17.44 -11.14 13.85
C VAL A 327 -17.06 -11.19 15.33
N LYS A 328 -17.64 -12.14 16.10
CA LYS A 328 -17.20 -12.40 17.50
C LYS A 328 -15.74 -12.83 17.56
N GLY A 329 -15.30 -13.70 16.66
CA GLY A 329 -13.91 -14.08 16.50
C GLY A 329 -12.97 -12.92 16.15
N GLN A 330 -13.49 -11.83 15.58
CA GLN A 330 -12.73 -10.58 15.32
C GLN A 330 -12.66 -9.64 16.54
N GLY A 331 -13.25 -10.01 17.68
CA GLY A 331 -13.25 -9.25 18.92
C GLY A 331 -14.51 -8.42 19.18
N ILE A 332 -15.57 -8.60 18.40
CA ILE A 332 -16.83 -7.86 18.55
C ILE A 332 -17.89 -8.76 19.21
N SER A 333 -18.11 -8.59 20.52
CA SER A 333 -19.00 -9.47 21.31
C SER A 333 -20.44 -9.53 20.79
N SER A 334 -20.95 -8.46 20.18
CA SER A 334 -22.32 -8.41 19.63
C SER A 334 -22.51 -9.31 18.41
N GLY A 335 -21.44 -9.68 17.69
CA GLY A 335 -21.55 -10.33 16.37
C GLY A 335 -22.06 -9.40 15.25
N ASP A 336 -22.27 -8.11 15.52
CA ASP A 336 -22.80 -7.15 14.54
C ASP A 336 -21.70 -6.65 13.60
N PHE A 337 -21.86 -6.88 12.30
CA PHE A 337 -20.88 -6.50 11.28
C PHE A 337 -20.66 -4.98 11.20
N GLU A 338 -21.70 -4.17 11.42
CA GLU A 338 -21.57 -2.72 11.44
C GLU A 338 -20.69 -2.23 12.60
N SER A 339 -20.79 -2.88 13.77
CA SER A 339 -19.91 -2.64 14.91
C SER A 339 -18.45 -2.98 14.58
N LEU A 340 -18.20 -4.05 13.81
CA LEU A 340 -16.85 -4.39 13.33
C LEU A 340 -16.30 -3.30 12.41
N LEU A 341 -17.05 -2.88 11.39
CA LEU A 341 -16.63 -1.83 10.46
C LEU A 341 -16.30 -0.52 11.19
N ARG A 342 -17.17 -0.10 12.12
CA ARG A 342 -16.98 1.11 12.91
C ARG A 342 -15.74 1.06 13.80
N GLN A 343 -15.49 -0.07 14.46
CA GLN A 343 -14.31 -0.22 15.32
C GLN A 343 -13.01 -0.29 14.50
N ARG A 344 -13.01 -1.06 13.41
CA ARG A 344 -11.79 -1.30 12.62
C ARG A 344 -11.41 -0.11 11.75
N TYR A 345 -12.39 0.54 11.14
CA TYR A 345 -12.21 1.62 10.17
C TYR A 345 -13.16 2.79 10.44
N PRO A 346 -13.03 3.51 11.57
CA PRO A 346 -13.99 4.54 11.98
C PRO A 346 -14.17 5.66 10.96
N SER A 347 -13.09 6.10 10.30
CA SER A 347 -13.15 7.14 9.25
C SER A 347 -13.88 6.64 8.00
N ALA A 348 -13.56 5.42 7.53
CA ALA A 348 -14.25 4.82 6.38
C ALA A 348 -15.73 4.58 6.70
N TYR A 349 -16.03 4.12 7.92
CA TYR A 349 -17.40 3.94 8.38
C TYR A 349 -18.17 5.25 8.37
N ALA A 350 -17.60 6.34 8.92
CA ALA A 350 -18.21 7.65 8.88
C ALA A 350 -18.47 8.11 7.43
N ASN A 351 -17.49 7.96 6.54
CA ASN A 351 -17.63 8.30 5.13
C ASN A 351 -18.71 7.47 4.41
N SER A 352 -18.91 6.20 4.81
CA SER A 352 -19.97 5.34 4.27
C SER A 352 -21.38 5.73 4.71
N MET A 353 -21.50 6.63 5.70
CA MET A 353 -22.77 7.17 6.19
C MET A 353 -23.10 8.54 5.59
N VAL A 354 -22.18 9.14 4.83
CA VAL A 354 -22.36 10.47 4.25
C VAL A 354 -23.36 10.42 3.10
N ILE A 355 -24.38 11.29 3.16
CA ILE A 355 -25.28 11.54 2.04
C ILE A 355 -24.51 12.24 0.92
N LYS A 356 -24.66 11.73 -0.29
CA LYS A 356 -24.05 12.14 -1.55
C LYS A 356 -25.07 12.86 -2.41
N GLU A 357 -24.60 13.79 -3.25
CA GLU A 357 -25.45 14.59 -4.14
C GLU A 357 -26.71 15.16 -3.44
N GLU A 358 -26.54 15.59 -2.18
CA GLU A 358 -27.56 16.12 -1.25
C GLU A 358 -28.66 15.16 -0.79
N THR A 359 -28.98 14.09 -1.54
CA THR A 359 -30.15 13.24 -1.28
C THR A 359 -29.89 11.74 -1.30
N HIS A 360 -28.76 11.29 -1.84
CA HIS A 360 -28.51 9.88 -2.11
C HIS A 360 -27.57 9.25 -1.07
N PRO A 361 -27.91 8.11 -0.45
CA PRO A 361 -27.00 7.46 0.48
C PRO A 361 -25.80 6.86 -0.27
N ALA A 362 -24.64 6.84 0.38
CA ALA A 362 -23.50 6.09 -0.13
C ALA A 362 -23.83 4.58 -0.16
N ARG A 363 -23.64 3.97 -1.33
CA ARG A 363 -23.91 2.55 -1.58
C ARG A 363 -22.79 1.84 -2.33
N ILE A 364 -21.89 2.61 -2.93
CA ILE A 364 -20.78 2.12 -3.75
C ILE A 364 -19.47 2.45 -3.07
N LEU A 365 -18.49 1.55 -3.20
CA LEU A 365 -17.09 1.82 -2.89
C LEU A 365 -16.26 1.51 -4.15
N GLU A 366 -15.59 2.53 -4.66
CA GLU A 366 -14.88 2.48 -5.94
C GLU A 366 -13.58 3.28 -5.89
N ALA A 367 -12.65 3.01 -6.81
CA ALA A 367 -11.45 3.82 -6.97
C ALA A 367 -11.58 4.68 -8.25
N ILE A 368 -11.72 5.98 -8.04
CA ILE A 368 -11.90 7.03 -9.07
C ILE A 368 -10.81 8.10 -8.92
N SER A 369 -10.80 9.16 -9.73
CA SER A 369 -9.69 10.13 -9.76
C SER A 369 -9.42 10.81 -8.40
N GLU A 370 -10.44 10.90 -7.54
CA GLU A 370 -10.39 11.38 -6.15
C GLU A 370 -9.77 10.35 -5.17
N GLY A 371 -9.57 9.11 -5.60
CA GLY A 371 -9.12 7.97 -4.80
C GLY A 371 -10.22 6.95 -4.50
N VAL A 372 -9.95 6.06 -3.55
CA VAL A 372 -10.91 5.04 -3.10
C VAL A 372 -12.00 5.71 -2.26
N SER A 373 -13.17 5.89 -2.86
CA SER A 373 -14.23 6.76 -2.36
C SER A 373 -15.56 6.04 -2.25
N PHE A 374 -16.33 6.43 -1.23
CA PHE A 374 -17.74 6.06 -1.15
C PHE A 374 -18.55 7.00 -2.03
N THR A 375 -19.38 6.44 -2.92
CA THR A 375 -20.26 7.15 -3.85
C THR A 375 -21.68 6.60 -3.79
N SER A 376 -22.63 7.31 -4.40
CA SER A 376 -24.02 6.87 -4.53
C SER A 376 -24.18 5.86 -5.67
N LEU A 377 -25.28 5.10 -5.64
CA LEU A 377 -25.63 4.26 -6.78
C LEU A 377 -25.97 5.11 -8.01
N GLU A 378 -26.42 6.33 -7.79
CA GLU A 378 -26.81 7.31 -8.81
C GLU A 378 -25.59 7.88 -9.53
N TYR A 379 -24.49 8.11 -8.81
CA TYR A 379 -23.21 8.51 -9.41
C TYR A 379 -22.67 7.41 -10.36
N THR A 380 -22.51 6.19 -9.87
CA THR A 380 -22.13 4.99 -10.65
C THR A 380 -23.15 4.67 -11.76
N GLY A 381 -24.42 4.83 -11.44
CA GLY A 381 -25.57 4.58 -12.32
C GLY A 381 -25.64 5.54 -13.51
N ALA A 382 -25.05 6.73 -13.38
CA ALA A 382 -24.92 7.72 -14.43
C ALA A 382 -23.84 7.31 -15.44
N SER A 383 -24.06 6.18 -16.11
CA SER A 383 -23.19 5.63 -17.15
C SER A 383 -24.01 5.20 -18.37
N ASP A 384 -23.31 4.79 -19.43
CA ASP A 384 -23.94 4.45 -20.70
C ASP A 384 -24.25 2.96 -20.80
N SER A 385 -23.49 2.09 -20.13
CA SER A 385 -23.86 0.68 -19.93
C SER A 385 -23.38 0.18 -18.56
N ILE A 386 -24.17 -0.70 -17.94
CA ILE A 386 -23.87 -1.33 -16.65
C ILE A 386 -24.11 -2.83 -16.73
N ALA A 387 -23.17 -3.61 -16.24
CA ALA A 387 -23.42 -5.02 -15.95
C ALA A 387 -23.13 -5.34 -14.49
N VAL A 388 -23.85 -6.31 -13.93
CA VAL A 388 -23.69 -6.70 -12.53
C VAL A 388 -23.52 -8.21 -12.45
N ILE A 389 -22.47 -8.63 -11.74
CA ILE A 389 -22.27 -10.02 -11.34
C ILE A 389 -22.30 -10.15 -9.81
N ARG A 390 -22.80 -11.29 -9.34
CA ARG A 390 -22.88 -11.63 -7.92
C ARG A 390 -21.92 -12.76 -7.60
N PRO A 391 -20.89 -12.54 -6.76
CA PRO A 391 -20.00 -13.62 -6.33
C PRO A 391 -20.77 -14.77 -5.67
N ARG A 392 -20.44 -16.01 -6.03
CA ARG A 392 -20.94 -17.25 -5.41
C ARG A 392 -20.19 -17.56 -4.12
N LEU A 393 -20.15 -16.57 -3.24
CA LEU A 393 -19.45 -16.63 -1.97
C LEU A 393 -20.45 -16.61 -0.82
N SER A 394 -20.06 -17.20 0.31
CA SER A 394 -20.82 -17.12 1.56
C SER A 394 -21.04 -15.65 1.97
N LYS A 395 -22.08 -15.37 2.75
CA LYS A 395 -22.29 -14.03 3.30
C LYS A 395 -21.10 -13.56 4.14
N ARG A 396 -20.44 -14.48 4.86
CA ARG A 396 -19.21 -14.21 5.62
C ARG A 396 -18.07 -13.76 4.71
N ASP A 397 -17.87 -14.41 3.58
CA ASP A 397 -16.84 -14.04 2.60
C ASP A 397 -17.16 -12.68 1.95
N LYS A 398 -18.42 -12.41 1.62
CA LYS A 398 -18.85 -11.09 1.14
C LYS A 398 -18.64 -9.99 2.21
N ALA A 399 -18.94 -10.28 3.47
CA ALA A 399 -18.67 -9.37 4.59
C ALA A 399 -17.17 -9.10 4.75
N LEU A 400 -16.33 -10.14 4.64
CA LEU A 400 -14.87 -9.98 4.65
C LEU A 400 -14.36 -9.19 3.45
N ALA A 401 -14.94 -9.37 2.25
CA ALA A 401 -14.61 -8.57 1.07
C ALA A 401 -14.89 -7.08 1.30
N ILE A 402 -16.05 -6.75 1.86
CA ILE A 402 -16.42 -5.36 2.20
C ILE A 402 -15.51 -4.81 3.31
N LEU A 403 -15.21 -5.59 4.35
CA LEU A 403 -14.27 -5.19 5.40
C LEU A 403 -12.88 -4.86 4.81
N ARG A 404 -12.39 -5.68 3.87
CA ARG A 404 -11.14 -5.41 3.14
C ARG A 404 -11.23 -4.20 2.23
N ALA A 405 -12.36 -3.97 1.57
CA ALA A 405 -12.54 -2.78 0.76
C ALA A 405 -12.52 -1.50 1.63
N PHE A 406 -13.14 -1.52 2.82
CA PHE A 406 -13.12 -0.40 3.77
C PHE A 406 -11.70 -0.04 4.21
N HIS A 407 -10.79 -1.01 4.30
CA HIS A 407 -9.38 -0.77 4.60
C HIS A 407 -8.68 0.14 3.57
N TYR A 408 -9.09 0.07 2.30
CA TYR A 408 -8.52 0.87 1.22
C TYR A 408 -9.16 2.26 1.09
N SER A 409 -10.27 2.54 1.79
CA SER A 409 -10.96 3.83 1.73
C SER A 409 -10.01 5.00 2.04
N GLY A 410 -10.05 6.03 1.18
CA GLY A 410 -9.22 7.23 1.27
C GLY A 410 -7.81 7.10 0.68
N ARG A 411 -7.40 5.93 0.17
CA ARG A 411 -6.14 5.81 -0.58
C ARG A 411 -6.26 6.53 -1.94
N PRO A 412 -5.20 7.19 -2.42
CA PRO A 412 -5.22 7.91 -3.70
C PRO A 412 -5.39 6.98 -4.90
N TYR A 413 -5.79 7.55 -6.04
CA TYR A 413 -5.85 6.82 -7.31
C TYR A 413 -4.47 6.50 -7.85
N ASP A 414 -4.27 5.28 -8.33
CA ASP A 414 -3.00 4.88 -8.96
C ASP A 414 -2.97 5.18 -10.47
N PHE A 415 -2.43 6.35 -10.82
CA PHE A 415 -2.22 6.73 -12.22
C PHE A 415 -1.10 5.93 -12.93
N ASN A 416 -0.30 5.15 -12.19
CA ASN A 416 0.77 4.30 -12.75
C ASN A 416 0.30 2.88 -13.07
N PHE A 417 -0.92 2.49 -12.69
CA PHE A 417 -1.53 1.18 -12.94
C PHE A 417 -0.63 -0.01 -12.51
N ASP A 418 -0.07 0.05 -11.31
CA ASP A 418 0.88 -0.94 -10.77
C ASP A 418 0.32 -1.70 -9.57
N PHE A 419 -0.27 -2.88 -9.83
CA PHE A 419 -0.93 -3.71 -8.80
C PHE A 419 0.08 -4.33 -7.81
N GLN A 420 1.38 -4.15 -8.05
CA GLN A 420 2.40 -4.56 -7.09
C GLN A 420 2.35 -3.73 -5.82
N THR A 421 1.82 -2.51 -5.87
CA THR A 421 1.74 -1.64 -4.68
C THR A 421 0.36 -1.63 -4.04
N ASP A 422 0.26 -1.36 -2.73
CA ASP A 422 -1.04 -1.16 -2.06
C ASP A 422 -1.31 0.32 -1.73
N SER A 423 -0.36 1.22 -1.97
CA SER A 423 -0.42 2.62 -1.53
C SER A 423 -1.38 3.53 -2.31
N ALA A 424 -1.72 3.14 -3.53
CA ALA A 424 -2.72 3.75 -4.40
C ALA A 424 -3.45 2.62 -5.12
N LEU A 425 -4.69 2.83 -5.56
CA LEU A 425 -5.47 1.78 -6.23
C LEU A 425 -6.15 2.28 -7.50
N VAL A 426 -6.26 1.39 -8.48
CA VAL A 426 -7.23 1.54 -9.58
C VAL A 426 -8.52 0.76 -9.31
N CYS A 427 -9.56 1.04 -10.09
CA CYS A 427 -10.91 0.49 -9.88
C CYS A 427 -10.93 -1.04 -9.79
N SER A 428 -10.32 -1.74 -10.75
CA SER A 428 -10.24 -3.20 -10.75
C SER A 428 -9.29 -3.77 -9.71
N GLU A 429 -8.30 -3.00 -9.24
CA GLU A 429 -7.41 -3.42 -8.17
C GLU A 429 -8.12 -3.46 -6.82
N LEU A 430 -9.02 -2.50 -6.56
CA LEU A 430 -9.86 -2.52 -5.37
C LEU A 430 -10.68 -3.81 -5.29
N ILE A 431 -11.32 -4.21 -6.40
CA ILE A 431 -12.12 -5.45 -6.48
C ILE A 431 -11.22 -6.68 -6.36
N PHE A 432 -10.09 -6.69 -7.07
CA PHE A 432 -9.10 -7.76 -7.01
C PHE A 432 -8.65 -8.01 -5.56
N LYS A 433 -8.29 -6.96 -4.83
CA LYS A 433 -7.79 -7.05 -3.45
C LYS A 433 -8.89 -7.32 -2.43
N ALA A 434 -10.09 -6.78 -2.63
CA ALA A 434 -11.24 -7.06 -1.76
C ALA A 434 -11.58 -8.56 -1.77
N TYR A 435 -11.59 -9.16 -2.96
CA TYR A 435 -11.89 -10.58 -3.15
C TYR A 435 -10.66 -11.49 -3.18
N GLU A 436 -9.46 -10.98 -2.87
CA GLU A 436 -8.22 -11.77 -2.93
C GLU A 436 -8.32 -13.01 -2.03
N PRO A 437 -8.13 -14.22 -2.55
CA PRO A 437 -8.17 -15.44 -1.75
C PRO A 437 -7.10 -15.48 -0.66
N GLY A 438 -7.45 -16.00 0.51
CA GLY A 438 -6.54 -16.05 1.66
C GLY A 438 -7.15 -15.49 2.95
N GLY A 439 -6.45 -15.63 4.08
CA GLY A 439 -6.99 -15.26 5.39
C GLY A 439 -8.29 -16.01 5.75
N GLY A 440 -8.44 -17.23 5.24
CA GLY A 440 -9.64 -18.04 5.38
C GLY A 440 -10.79 -17.68 4.43
N MET A 441 -10.60 -16.78 3.47
CA MET A 441 -11.56 -16.46 2.40
C MET A 441 -11.33 -17.34 1.18
N GLU A 442 -12.40 -17.87 0.58
CA GLU A 442 -12.33 -18.59 -0.70
C GLU A 442 -11.92 -17.64 -1.83
N GLY A 443 -12.58 -16.47 -1.85
CA GLY A 443 -12.26 -15.34 -2.73
C GLY A 443 -12.63 -15.56 -4.20
N LEU A 444 -12.19 -14.63 -5.04
CA LEU A 444 -12.30 -14.71 -6.50
C LEU A 444 -10.90 -14.71 -7.09
N ARG A 445 -10.68 -15.54 -8.11
CA ARG A 445 -9.45 -15.58 -8.91
C ARG A 445 -9.70 -14.81 -10.19
N PHE A 446 -9.19 -13.58 -10.30
CA PHE A 446 -9.25 -12.80 -11.54
C PHE A 446 -7.96 -12.93 -12.37
N PRO A 447 -8.02 -12.83 -13.70
CA PRO A 447 -6.84 -12.94 -14.54
C PRO A 447 -5.91 -11.74 -14.34
N VAL A 448 -4.61 -12.01 -14.24
CA VAL A 448 -3.55 -10.99 -14.23
C VAL A 448 -2.81 -11.06 -15.56
N VAL A 449 -2.70 -9.91 -16.23
CA VAL A 449 -1.97 -9.75 -17.49
C VAL A 449 -0.87 -8.72 -17.31
N GLU A 450 0.16 -8.78 -18.16
CA GLU A 450 1.24 -7.80 -18.18
C GLU A 450 0.99 -6.80 -19.30
N VAL A 451 0.82 -5.52 -18.95
CA VAL A 451 0.64 -4.42 -19.90
C VAL A 451 1.76 -3.41 -19.67
N MET A 452 2.61 -3.19 -20.68
CA MET A 452 3.78 -2.29 -20.59
C MET A 452 4.68 -2.56 -19.37
N GLY A 453 4.89 -3.84 -19.02
CA GLY A 453 5.72 -4.24 -17.87
C GLY A 453 5.01 -4.15 -16.51
N ARG A 454 3.70 -3.83 -16.49
CA ARG A 454 2.88 -3.75 -15.28
C ARG A 454 1.89 -4.90 -15.20
N LYS A 455 1.83 -5.55 -14.04
CA LYS A 455 0.84 -6.59 -13.75
C LYS A 455 -0.49 -5.90 -13.42
N VAL A 456 -1.55 -6.22 -14.17
CA VAL A 456 -2.89 -5.63 -13.99
C VAL A 456 -3.96 -6.69 -14.16
N SER A 457 -5.08 -6.53 -13.45
CA SER A 457 -6.34 -7.20 -13.77
C SER A 457 -7.31 -6.15 -14.30
N THR A 458 -7.82 -6.30 -15.52
CA THR A 458 -8.69 -5.28 -16.15
C THR A 458 -10.16 -5.62 -15.97
N PRO A 459 -11.06 -4.62 -15.88
CA PRO A 459 -12.51 -4.88 -15.84
C PRO A 459 -12.97 -5.75 -17.01
N ASN A 460 -12.50 -5.46 -18.23
CA ASN A 460 -12.80 -6.26 -19.42
C ASN A 460 -12.29 -7.72 -19.31
N GLY A 461 -11.13 -7.93 -18.69
CA GLY A 461 -10.58 -9.26 -18.41
C GLY A 461 -11.42 -10.05 -17.40
N MET A 462 -11.99 -9.37 -16.40
CA MET A 462 -12.91 -9.99 -15.44
C MET A 462 -14.21 -10.44 -16.12
N VAL A 463 -14.78 -9.63 -17.01
CA VAL A 463 -15.98 -10.01 -17.78
C VAL A 463 -15.68 -11.13 -18.77
N ARG A 464 -14.51 -11.10 -19.43
CA ARG A 464 -14.05 -12.22 -20.27
C ARG A 464 -13.97 -13.53 -19.47
N GLN A 465 -13.38 -13.49 -18.28
CA GLN A 465 -13.31 -14.68 -17.42
C GLN A 465 -14.72 -15.16 -17.01
N PHE A 466 -15.63 -14.26 -16.68
CA PHE A 466 -17.02 -14.60 -16.37
C PHE A 466 -17.67 -15.38 -17.52
N ASP A 467 -17.49 -14.93 -18.76
CA ASP A 467 -17.95 -15.63 -19.95
C ASP A 467 -17.30 -17.02 -20.13
N GLU A 468 -15.97 -17.10 -20.03
CA GLU A 468 -15.21 -18.35 -20.16
C GLU A 468 -15.60 -19.41 -19.13
N GLN A 469 -16.14 -19.01 -17.98
CA GLN A 469 -16.57 -19.91 -16.90
C GLN A 469 -18.06 -20.26 -16.94
N ALA A 470 -18.86 -19.63 -17.80
CA ALA A 470 -20.31 -19.83 -17.81
C ALA A 470 -20.70 -21.28 -18.13
N GLY A 471 -21.54 -21.87 -17.28
CA GLY A 471 -21.96 -23.28 -17.40
C GLY A 471 -20.92 -24.30 -16.92
N ASN A 472 -19.76 -23.85 -16.43
CA ASN A 472 -18.74 -24.70 -15.82
C ASN A 472 -18.93 -24.77 -14.29
N SER A 473 -18.54 -25.88 -13.66
CA SER A 473 -18.43 -26.00 -12.20
C SER A 473 -17.44 -25.00 -11.59
N THR A 474 -16.54 -24.43 -12.40
CA THR A 474 -15.58 -23.39 -11.96
C THR A 474 -16.15 -21.96 -11.96
N ALA A 475 -17.44 -21.76 -12.27
CA ALA A 475 -18.07 -20.44 -12.26
C ALA A 475 -18.08 -19.83 -10.84
N GLN A 476 -17.45 -18.66 -10.71
CA GLN A 476 -17.27 -17.97 -9.43
C GLN A 476 -18.36 -16.93 -9.12
N ALA A 477 -19.20 -16.59 -10.09
CA ALA A 477 -20.24 -15.56 -9.95
C ALA A 477 -21.47 -15.87 -10.83
N ASP A 478 -22.60 -15.29 -10.46
CA ASP A 478 -23.86 -15.33 -11.20
C ASP A 478 -24.16 -13.99 -11.88
N TYR A 479 -24.83 -14.04 -13.03
CA TYR A 479 -25.38 -12.86 -13.68
C TYR A 479 -26.53 -12.26 -12.83
N VAL A 480 -26.55 -10.94 -12.67
CA VAL A 480 -27.66 -10.22 -12.03
C VAL A 480 -28.46 -9.42 -13.05
N LEU A 481 -27.80 -8.55 -13.81
CA LEU A 481 -28.41 -7.72 -14.85
C LEU A 481 -27.35 -7.14 -15.81
N PHE A 482 -27.81 -6.69 -16.97
CA PHE A 482 -27.04 -5.92 -17.93
C PHE A 482 -27.93 -4.87 -18.57
N LEU A 483 -27.66 -3.60 -18.27
CA LEU A 483 -28.20 -2.44 -18.95
C LEU A 483 -27.28 -2.10 -20.12
N ASP A 484 -27.71 -2.44 -21.33
CA ASP A 484 -26.97 -2.23 -22.56
C ASP A 484 -27.37 -0.88 -23.18
N GLY A 485 -26.41 0.03 -23.25
CA GLY A 485 -26.61 1.37 -23.82
C GLY A 485 -26.69 1.32 -25.33
N TYR A 486 -27.68 1.96 -25.92
CA TYR A 486 -27.83 2.10 -27.36
C TYR A 486 -27.79 3.56 -27.80
N GLU A 487 -26.67 3.97 -28.37
CA GLU A 487 -26.35 5.37 -28.61
C GLU A 487 -27.22 5.99 -29.71
N LYS A 488 -27.59 5.20 -30.73
CA LYS A 488 -28.45 5.62 -31.85
C LYS A 488 -29.84 6.06 -31.37
N GLU A 489 -30.38 5.42 -30.34
CA GLU A 489 -31.71 5.76 -29.77
C GLU A 489 -31.63 6.51 -28.44
N LYS A 490 -30.42 6.83 -27.96
CA LYS A 490 -30.19 7.58 -26.72
C LYS A 490 -30.87 6.97 -25.48
N ARG A 491 -30.86 5.63 -25.38
CA ARG A 491 -31.44 4.89 -24.26
C ARG A 491 -30.60 3.67 -23.91
N ALA A 492 -30.72 3.17 -22.69
CA ALA A 492 -30.25 1.83 -22.33
C ALA A 492 -31.43 0.85 -22.21
N VAL A 493 -31.17 -0.44 -22.45
CA VAL A 493 -32.16 -1.52 -22.30
C VAL A 493 -31.64 -2.59 -21.36
N GLU A 494 -32.53 -3.25 -20.62
CA GLU A 494 -32.14 -4.48 -19.96
C GLU A 494 -31.97 -5.58 -21.01
N SER A 495 -30.76 -6.08 -21.16
CA SER A 495 -30.36 -7.09 -22.15
C SER A 495 -30.18 -8.47 -21.50
N THR A 496 -29.76 -9.45 -22.29
CA THR A 496 -29.71 -10.86 -21.88
C THR A 496 -28.33 -11.24 -21.31
N PRO A 497 -28.25 -12.33 -20.52
CA PRO A 497 -26.96 -12.87 -20.05
C PRO A 497 -26.00 -13.18 -21.21
N GLU A 498 -26.52 -13.64 -22.36
CA GLU A 498 -25.72 -13.96 -23.55
C GLU A 498 -25.10 -12.70 -24.15
N GLN A 499 -25.84 -11.59 -24.20
CA GLN A 499 -25.31 -10.30 -24.66
C GLN A 499 -24.25 -9.75 -23.71
N PHE A 500 -24.47 -9.87 -22.40
CA PHE A 500 -23.45 -9.49 -21.43
C PHE A 500 -22.17 -10.30 -21.62
N ARG A 501 -22.28 -11.62 -21.77
CA ARG A 501 -21.14 -12.50 -21.99
C ARG A 501 -20.37 -12.19 -23.27
N ALA A 502 -21.04 -11.77 -24.34
CA ALA A 502 -20.38 -11.34 -25.57
C ALA A 502 -19.79 -9.92 -25.48
N SER A 503 -20.20 -9.11 -24.51
CA SER A 503 -19.90 -7.67 -24.48
C SER A 503 -18.41 -7.33 -24.33
N TRP A 504 -17.60 -8.19 -23.69
CA TRP A 504 -16.16 -7.95 -23.52
C TRP A 504 -15.38 -7.93 -24.85
N GLN A 505 -15.96 -8.52 -25.90
CA GLN A 505 -15.40 -8.57 -27.26
C GLN A 505 -15.68 -7.30 -28.06
N ARG A 506 -16.57 -6.43 -27.56
CA ARG A 506 -16.89 -5.17 -28.24
C ARG A 506 -15.65 -4.26 -28.25
N PRO A 507 -15.32 -3.62 -29.39
CA PRO A 507 -14.16 -2.75 -29.45
C PRO A 507 -14.39 -1.45 -28.65
N ASN A 508 -13.31 -0.74 -28.33
CA ASN A 508 -13.38 0.53 -27.59
C ASN A 508 -14.26 1.59 -28.27
N TRP A 509 -14.47 1.51 -29.59
CA TRP A 509 -15.37 2.38 -30.35
C TRP A 509 -16.62 1.65 -30.83
N HIS A 510 -17.16 0.74 -30.02
CA HIS A 510 -18.36 -0.05 -30.32
C HIS A 510 -19.54 0.80 -30.80
N ILE A 511 -19.69 2.01 -30.28
CA ILE A 511 -20.69 3.00 -30.70
C ILE A 511 -20.70 3.27 -32.22
N LEU A 512 -19.58 3.13 -32.93
CA LEU A 512 -19.50 3.34 -34.38
C LEU A 512 -20.07 2.17 -35.19
N ILE A 513 -20.19 1.00 -34.57
CA ILE A 513 -20.59 -0.26 -35.20
C ILE A 513 -21.72 -0.97 -34.43
N GLN A 514 -22.46 -0.21 -33.62
CA GLN A 514 -23.44 -0.77 -32.70
C GLN A 514 -24.69 -1.28 -33.43
N ASP A 515 -25.03 -2.55 -33.21
CA ASP A 515 -26.30 -3.16 -33.60
C ASP A 515 -27.41 -2.81 -32.61
N ALA A 516 -28.67 -3.02 -33.01
CA ALA A 516 -29.79 -2.86 -32.09
C ALA A 516 -29.66 -3.84 -30.91
N PRO A 517 -29.86 -3.40 -29.67
CA PRO A 517 -29.65 -4.26 -28.50
C PRO A 517 -30.75 -5.33 -28.42
N VAL A 518 -30.40 -6.51 -27.92
CA VAL A 518 -31.37 -7.58 -27.66
C VAL A 518 -31.98 -7.34 -26.28
N GLU A 519 -33.27 -7.01 -26.22
CA GLU A 519 -33.95 -6.81 -24.95
C GLU A 519 -34.29 -8.16 -24.28
N ALA A 520 -34.07 -8.24 -22.96
CA ALA A 520 -34.57 -9.35 -22.18
C ALA A 520 -36.10 -9.38 -22.23
N LYS A 521 -36.69 -10.57 -22.36
CA LYS A 521 -38.14 -10.72 -22.25
C LYS A 521 -38.56 -10.27 -20.85
N LYS A 522 -39.51 -9.33 -20.77
CA LYS A 522 -40.19 -9.02 -19.51
C LYS A 522 -40.90 -10.30 -19.05
N LEU A 523 -40.44 -10.86 -17.93
CA LEU A 523 -41.08 -11.98 -17.26
C LEU A 523 -42.44 -11.57 -16.67
#